data_AF-A0A818CN25-F1
#
_entry.id   AF-A0A818CN25-F1
#
_cell.length_a   1.000
_cell.length_b   1.000
_cell.length_c   1.000
_cell.angle_alpha   90.00
_cell.angle_beta   90.00
_cell.angle_gamma   90.00
#
_symmetry.space_group_name_H-M   'P 1'
#
loop_
_entity.id
_entity.type
_entity.pdbx_description
1 polymer ?
#
loop_
_entity_poly.entity_id
_entity_poly.type
_entity_poly.pdbx_seq_one_letter_code
_entity_poly.pdbx_strand_id
1 'polypeptide(L)'
;MYVAPTAKIDINIFEELYNISNNCIIVGDLNATLSEMGSTKTNARGKQLQELLNEGIIDCVDDDSTTFEKNEYEAKLDWILGSQQLLLFIANVETHPTIGTINGHKPLTFDIQIGAEPKPTSSRLSLNFKEAK
;
A
#
# COMPACT_ATOMS: atom_id res chain seq x y z
N MET A 1 12.61 -20.05 -9.40
CA MET A 1 13.01 -18.64 -9.25
C MET A 1 11.85 -17.79 -9.73
N TYR A 2 11.32 -16.87 -8.91
CA TYR A 2 10.29 -15.92 -9.34
C TYR A 2 10.92 -14.88 -10.27
N VAL A 3 10.24 -14.51 -11.35
CA VAL A 3 10.68 -13.50 -12.32
C VAL A 3 9.63 -12.40 -12.32
N ALA A 4 10.00 -11.22 -11.80
CA ALA A 4 9.10 -10.09 -11.73
C ALA A 4 8.79 -9.53 -13.14
N PRO A 5 7.55 -9.05 -13.39
CA PRO A 5 7.20 -8.23 -14.54
C PRO A 5 8.12 -7.02 -14.72
N THR A 6 8.39 -6.64 -15.97
CA THR A 6 9.25 -5.50 -16.33
C THR A 6 8.50 -4.17 -16.44
N ALA A 7 7.18 -4.15 -16.22
CA ALA A 7 6.31 -2.98 -16.44
C ALA A 7 6.70 -1.81 -15.51
N LYS A 8 7.13 -0.67 -16.03
CA LYS A 8 7.50 0.48 -15.18
C LYS A 8 6.25 1.18 -14.64
N ILE A 9 6.30 1.62 -13.38
CA ILE A 9 5.32 2.56 -12.84
C ILE A 9 5.62 3.92 -13.49
N ASP A 10 4.67 4.47 -14.23
CA ASP A 10 4.79 5.81 -14.81
C ASP A 10 4.13 6.81 -13.88
N ILE A 11 4.96 7.56 -13.16
CA ILE A 11 4.53 8.55 -12.16
C ILE A 11 3.79 9.71 -12.84
N ASN A 12 4.15 10.06 -14.08
CA ASN A 12 3.50 11.18 -14.78
C ASN A 12 2.04 10.88 -15.08
N ILE A 13 1.73 9.61 -15.42
CA ILE A 13 0.33 9.17 -15.60
C ILE A 13 -0.44 9.33 -14.29
N PHE A 14 0.21 9.09 -13.15
CA PHE A 14 -0.40 9.29 -11.85
C PHE A 14 -0.73 10.76 -11.59
N GLU A 15 0.23 11.66 -11.80
CA GLU A 15 0.02 13.10 -11.66
C GLU A 15 -1.08 13.62 -12.60
N GLU A 16 -1.09 13.17 -13.85
CA GLU A 16 -2.13 13.53 -14.83
C GLU A 16 -3.52 13.08 -14.35
N LEU A 17 -3.66 11.83 -13.89
CA LEU A 17 -4.93 11.31 -13.37
C LEU A 17 -5.37 12.04 -12.11
N TYR A 18 -4.43 12.35 -11.20
CA TYR A 18 -4.71 13.11 -9.98
C TYR A 18 -5.18 14.54 -10.28
N ASN A 19 -4.58 15.20 -11.28
CA ASN A 19 -4.98 16.54 -11.72
C ASN A 19 -6.36 16.57 -12.39
N ILE A 20 -6.78 15.46 -13.01
CA ILE A 20 -8.13 15.30 -13.58
C ILE A 20 -9.17 14.96 -12.50
N SER A 21 -8.81 14.07 -11.57
CA SER A 21 -9.62 13.64 -10.44
C SER A 21 -8.73 13.39 -9.23
N ASN A 22 -8.86 14.24 -8.21
CA ASN A 22 -8.16 14.08 -6.94
C ASN A 22 -8.68 12.90 -6.09
N ASN A 23 -9.64 12.14 -6.62
CA ASN A 23 -10.18 10.91 -6.06
C ASN A 23 -9.70 9.72 -6.90
N CYS A 24 -8.59 9.10 -6.48
CA CYS A 24 -8.01 7.96 -7.17
C CYS A 24 -7.62 6.86 -6.17
N ILE A 25 -7.87 5.61 -6.56
CA ILE A 25 -7.37 4.41 -5.89
C ILE A 25 -6.66 3.56 -6.94
N ILE A 26 -5.45 3.12 -6.62
CA ILE A 26 -4.65 2.20 -7.44
C ILE A 26 -4.43 0.94 -6.64
N VAL A 27 -4.75 -0.20 -7.25
CA VAL A 27 -4.59 -1.51 -6.62
C VAL A 27 -3.88 -2.44 -7.59
N GLY A 28 -2.89 -3.19 -7.10
CA GLY A 28 -2.33 -4.32 -7.84
C GLY A 28 -0.92 -4.72 -7.45
N ASP A 29 -0.42 -5.72 -8.16
CA ASP A 29 0.96 -6.20 -8.05
C ASP A 29 1.93 -5.20 -8.67
N LEU A 30 2.53 -4.36 -7.83
CA LEU A 30 3.54 -3.40 -8.27
C LEU A 30 4.93 -4.01 -8.34
N ASN A 31 5.15 -5.21 -7.80
CA ASN A 31 6.49 -5.80 -7.62
C ASN A 31 7.49 -4.88 -6.90
N ALA A 32 6.97 -3.91 -6.15
CA ALA A 32 7.75 -2.95 -5.39
C ALA A 32 7.92 -3.49 -3.97
N THR A 33 9.16 -3.65 -3.52
CA THR A 33 9.45 -4.02 -2.13
C THR A 33 9.98 -2.81 -1.38
N LEU A 34 9.47 -2.57 -0.19
CA LEU A 34 9.85 -1.47 0.70
C LEU A 34 10.24 -2.04 2.07
N SER A 35 11.48 -1.82 2.51
CA SER A 35 11.96 -2.38 3.77
C SER A 35 11.25 -1.83 5.01
N GLU A 36 10.81 -0.57 4.93
CA GLU A 36 10.04 0.08 5.99
C GLU A 36 8.59 -0.42 6.10
N MET A 37 8.09 -1.12 5.08
CA MET A 37 6.73 -1.64 4.99
C MET A 37 6.73 -3.18 4.94
N GLY A 38 7.61 -3.82 5.71
CA GLY A 38 7.59 -5.26 5.96
C GLY A 38 8.38 -6.14 4.98
N SER A 39 9.00 -5.60 3.92
CA SER A 39 9.87 -6.39 3.04
C SER A 39 11.30 -6.51 3.59
N THR A 40 12.04 -7.58 3.26
CA THR A 40 13.45 -7.71 3.73
C THR A 40 14.38 -6.63 3.17
N LYS A 41 14.13 -6.17 1.93
CA LYS A 41 14.96 -5.18 1.22
C LYS A 41 14.11 -4.31 0.30
N THR A 42 14.51 -3.04 0.16
CA THR A 42 13.92 -2.15 -0.84
C THR A 42 14.53 -2.41 -2.22
N ASN A 43 13.70 -2.70 -3.23
CA ASN A 43 14.15 -2.86 -4.62
C ASN A 43 14.03 -1.54 -5.41
N ALA A 44 14.47 -1.53 -6.68
CA ALA A 44 14.44 -0.31 -7.50
C ALA A 44 13.03 0.28 -7.67
N ARG A 45 12.01 -0.59 -7.79
CA ARG A 45 10.61 -0.19 -7.92
C ARG A 45 10.05 0.36 -6.61
N GLY A 46 10.48 -0.23 -5.48
CA GLY A 46 10.23 0.28 -4.15
C GLY A 46 10.77 1.70 -3.97
N LYS A 47 11.98 2.00 -4.48
CA LYS A 47 12.50 3.38 -4.44
C LYS A 47 11.61 4.36 -5.21
N GLN A 48 11.12 3.99 -6.38
CA GLN A 48 10.20 4.83 -7.16
C GLN A 48 8.86 5.02 -6.45
N LEU A 49 8.32 3.95 -5.85
CA LEU A 49 7.11 4.03 -5.04
C LEU A 49 7.33 4.94 -3.82
N GLN A 50 8.49 4.83 -3.16
CA GLN A 50 8.86 5.70 -2.04
C GLN A 50 8.92 7.18 -2.43
N GLU A 51 9.51 7.49 -3.58
CA GLU A 51 9.55 8.85 -4.12
C GLU A 51 8.13 9.41 -4.27
N LEU A 52 7.24 8.62 -4.86
CA LEU A 52 5.83 9.00 -5.04
C LEU A 52 5.07 9.17 -3.71
N LEU A 53 5.31 8.30 -2.72
CA LEU A 53 4.72 8.44 -1.38
C LEU A 53 5.22 9.72 -0.67
N ASN A 54 6.50 10.07 -0.86
CA ASN A 54 7.11 11.26 -0.26
C ASN A 54 6.58 12.59 -0.84
N GLU A 55 6.03 12.57 -2.05
CA GLU A 55 5.34 13.75 -2.63
C GLU A 55 4.04 14.08 -1.88
N GLY A 56 3.48 13.12 -1.13
CA GLY A 56 2.31 13.32 -0.28
C GLY A 56 0.99 13.43 -1.05
N ILE A 57 0.97 13.11 -2.34
CA ILE A 57 -0.24 13.12 -3.18
C ILE A 57 -1.06 11.85 -2.96
N ILE A 58 -0.36 10.73 -2.75
CA ILE A 58 -0.93 9.42 -2.39
C ILE A 58 -0.26 8.86 -1.16
N ASP A 59 -0.95 7.91 -0.54
CA ASP A 59 -0.40 7.10 0.53
C ASP A 59 -0.81 5.63 0.36
N CYS A 60 -0.11 4.76 1.07
CA CYS A 60 -0.42 3.34 1.17
C CYS A 60 -1.50 3.10 2.23
N VAL A 61 -2.44 2.20 1.94
CA VAL A 61 -3.34 1.64 2.95
C VAL A 61 -3.16 0.13 2.97
N ASP A 62 -2.85 -0.42 4.14
CA ASP A 62 -2.59 -1.84 4.31
C ASP A 62 -2.85 -2.32 5.75
N ASP A 63 -2.70 -3.63 5.97
CA ASP A 63 -2.86 -4.31 7.25
C ASP A 63 -1.53 -4.87 7.81
N ASP A 64 -0.39 -4.33 7.37
CA ASP A 64 0.98 -4.80 7.68
C ASP A 64 1.32 -6.24 7.23
N SER A 65 0.37 -7.01 6.69
CA SER A 65 0.59 -8.38 6.22
C SER A 65 1.40 -8.43 4.92
N THR A 66 2.11 -9.54 4.71
CA THR A 66 2.72 -9.85 3.42
C THR A 66 1.65 -10.28 2.43
N THR A 67 1.78 -9.88 1.17
CA THR A 67 0.79 -10.14 0.12
C THR A 67 1.24 -11.26 -0.83
N PHE A 68 2.50 -11.64 -0.78
CA PHE A 68 3.07 -12.71 -1.58
C PHE A 68 3.85 -13.72 -0.73
N GLU A 69 3.60 -15.00 -0.96
CA GLU A 69 4.34 -16.10 -0.34
C GLU A 69 4.55 -17.25 -1.34
N LYS A 70 5.81 -17.65 -1.51
CA LYS A 70 6.17 -18.80 -2.36
C LYS A 70 7.46 -19.44 -1.88
N ASN A 71 7.36 -20.68 -1.40
CA ASN A 71 8.46 -21.39 -0.74
C ASN A 71 8.96 -20.59 0.47
N GLU A 72 10.26 -20.30 0.56
CA GLU A 72 10.87 -19.51 1.65
C GLU A 72 10.85 -17.98 1.38
N TYR A 73 10.19 -17.54 0.31
CA TYR A 73 10.11 -16.13 -0.03
C TYR A 73 8.75 -15.55 0.34
N GLU A 74 8.78 -14.54 1.20
CA GLU A 74 7.61 -13.80 1.67
C GLU A 74 7.87 -12.30 1.50
N ALA A 75 6.92 -11.57 0.89
CA ALA A 75 7.07 -10.16 0.61
C ALA A 75 5.73 -9.44 0.45
N LYS A 76 5.76 -8.12 0.55
CA LYS A 76 4.65 -7.23 0.19
C LYS A 76 4.90 -6.72 -1.23
N LEU A 77 4.13 -7.22 -2.19
CA LEU A 77 4.27 -6.91 -3.62
C LEU A 77 3.01 -6.28 -4.21
N ASP A 78 1.86 -6.67 -3.68
CA ASP A 78 0.56 -6.10 -3.98
C ASP A 78 0.26 -4.92 -3.05
N TRP A 79 -0.17 -3.79 -3.62
CA TRP A 79 -0.37 -2.52 -2.91
C TRP A 79 -1.76 -1.95 -3.17
N ILE A 80 -2.32 -1.28 -2.16
CA ILE A 80 -3.48 -0.40 -2.27
C ILE A 80 -2.98 1.02 -2.00
N LEU A 81 -3.05 1.87 -3.02
CA LEU A 81 -2.65 3.27 -2.94
C LEU A 81 -3.89 4.15 -3.10
N GLY A 82 -4.07 5.11 -2.20
CA GLY A 82 -5.18 6.07 -2.26
C GLY A 82 -4.68 7.50 -2.30
N SER A 83 -5.38 8.38 -3.00
CA SER A 83 -5.18 9.82 -2.84
C SER A 83 -5.48 10.24 -1.41
N GLN A 84 -4.75 11.24 -0.89
CA GLN A 84 -4.86 11.67 0.52
C GLN A 84 -6.31 11.90 1.00
N GLN A 85 -7.15 12.47 0.15
CA GLN A 85 -8.56 12.75 0.47
C GLN A 85 -9.41 11.48 0.63
N LEU A 86 -9.05 10.39 -0.07
CA LEU A 86 -9.78 9.13 -0.02
C LEU A 86 -9.37 8.23 1.16
N LEU A 87 -8.18 8.42 1.72
CA LEU A 87 -7.67 7.58 2.81
C LEU A 87 -8.63 7.52 4.00
N LEU A 88 -9.33 8.63 4.29
CA LEU A 88 -10.29 8.72 5.41
C LEU A 88 -11.55 7.87 5.21
N PHE A 89 -11.81 7.42 3.98
CA PHE A 89 -12.96 6.60 3.61
C PHE A 89 -12.59 5.14 3.37
N ILE A 90 -11.30 4.82 3.30
CA ILE A 90 -10.82 3.44 3.17
C ILE A 90 -10.77 2.80 4.56
N ALA A 91 -11.44 1.66 4.72
CA ALA A 91 -11.51 0.95 5.98
C ALA A 91 -11.42 -0.57 5.77
N ASN A 92 -11.28 -1.31 6.88
CA ASN A 92 -11.31 -2.78 6.89
C ASN A 92 -10.36 -3.41 5.87
N VAL A 93 -9.14 -2.85 5.77
CA VAL A 93 -8.11 -3.42 4.91
C VAL A 93 -7.64 -4.74 5.51
N GLU A 94 -7.64 -5.79 4.71
CA GLU A 94 -7.29 -7.13 5.15
C GLU A 94 -6.63 -7.92 4.00
N THR A 95 -5.53 -8.58 4.35
CA THR A 95 -4.89 -9.59 3.50
C THR A 95 -5.38 -10.97 3.90
N HIS A 96 -5.87 -11.76 2.94
CA HIS A 96 -6.45 -13.08 3.18
C HIS A 96 -5.43 -14.20 2.90
N PRO A 97 -4.79 -14.79 3.93
CA PRO A 97 -3.73 -15.78 3.72
C PRO A 97 -4.23 -17.17 3.29
N THR A 98 -5.50 -17.49 3.52
CA THR A 98 -6.05 -18.85 3.36
C THR A 98 -7.16 -18.97 2.32
N ILE A 99 -7.68 -17.85 1.82
CA ILE A 99 -8.81 -17.80 0.90
C ILE A 99 -8.35 -17.17 -0.40
N GLY A 100 -8.56 -17.86 -1.53
CA GLY A 100 -8.38 -17.29 -2.87
C GLY A 100 -6.92 -17.02 -3.28
N THR A 101 -5.93 -17.60 -2.58
CA THR A 101 -4.52 -17.47 -2.95
C THR A 101 -4.24 -18.08 -4.31
N ILE A 102 -3.63 -17.31 -5.22
CA ILE A 102 -3.30 -17.75 -6.58
C ILE A 102 -1.81 -17.47 -6.84
N ASN A 103 -1.05 -18.50 -7.20
CA ASN A 103 0.37 -18.41 -7.55
C ASN A 103 1.27 -17.74 -6.48
N GLY A 104 0.84 -17.74 -5.23
CA GLY A 104 1.53 -17.12 -4.09
C GLY A 104 0.98 -15.75 -3.70
N HIS A 105 0.12 -15.12 -4.52
CA HIS A 105 -0.54 -13.86 -4.16
C HIS A 105 -1.75 -14.11 -3.27
N LYS A 106 -1.80 -13.41 -2.14
CA LYS A 106 -2.88 -13.41 -1.15
C LYS A 106 -3.88 -12.31 -1.53
N PRO A 107 -5.19 -12.60 -1.62
CA PRO A 107 -6.17 -11.56 -1.91
C PRO A 107 -6.19 -10.44 -0.89
N LEU A 108 -6.42 -9.23 -1.36
CA LEU A 108 -6.60 -8.02 -0.57
C LEU A 108 -8.05 -7.58 -0.64
N THR A 109 -8.63 -7.21 0.50
CA THR A 109 -9.95 -6.57 0.57
C THR A 109 -9.85 -5.27 1.32
N PHE A 110 -10.71 -4.33 0.95
CA PHE A 110 -10.91 -3.07 1.66
C PHE A 110 -12.31 -2.54 1.34
N ASP A 111 -12.85 -1.75 2.25
CA ASP A 111 -14.12 -1.06 2.08
C ASP A 111 -13.88 0.40 1.73
N ILE A 112 -14.74 0.97 0.88
CA ILE A 112 -14.82 2.41 0.63
C ILE A 112 -16.15 2.89 1.18
N GLN A 113 -16.10 3.76 2.19
CA GLN A 113 -17.30 4.31 2.82
C GLN A 113 -17.88 5.45 1.97
N ILE A 114 -18.82 5.12 1.09
CA ILE A 114 -19.51 6.10 0.25
C ILE A 114 -20.60 6.80 1.09
N GLY A 115 -20.54 8.13 1.18
CA GLY A 115 -21.54 8.94 1.89
C GLY A 115 -21.33 9.03 3.41
N ALA A 116 -20.23 8.52 3.93
CA ALA A 116 -19.82 8.74 5.31
C ALA A 116 -19.16 10.12 5.47
N GLU A 117 -19.27 10.74 6.65
CA GLU A 117 -18.42 11.88 6.99
C GLU A 117 -16.99 11.38 7.25
N PRO A 118 -15.95 12.11 6.82
CA PRO A 118 -14.56 11.70 7.00
C PRO A 118 -14.27 11.44 8.47
N LYS A 119 -13.71 10.26 8.77
CA LYS A 119 -13.32 9.91 10.13
C LYS A 119 -12.18 10.85 10.55
N PRO A 120 -12.27 11.58 11.69
CA PRO A 120 -11.19 12.45 12.12
C PRO A 120 -9.92 11.62 12.30
N THR A 121 -8.80 12.13 11.77
CA THR A 121 -7.48 11.53 11.93
C THR A 121 -7.20 11.36 13.42
N SER A 122 -7.22 10.11 13.89
CA SER A 122 -6.77 9.82 15.25
C SER A 122 -5.31 10.22 15.32
N SER A 123 -4.98 11.19 16.18
CA SER A 123 -3.60 11.52 16.49
C SER A 123 -2.90 10.23 16.90
N ARG A 124 -2.00 9.73 16.06
CA ARG A 124 -1.07 8.65 16.43
C ARG A 124 -0.47 9.05 17.77
N LEU A 125 -0.92 8.41 18.85
CA LEU A 125 -0.29 8.53 20.16
C LEU A 125 1.10 7.95 20.00
N SER A 126 2.08 8.79 19.72
CA SER A 126 3.48 8.46 19.87
C SER A 126 3.72 8.26 21.37
N LEU A 127 3.51 7.03 21.85
CA LEU A 127 3.87 6.63 23.20
C LEU A 127 5.40 6.67 23.28
N ASN A 128 5.93 7.78 23.79
CA ASN A 128 7.34 7.92 24.13
C ASN A 128 7.58 7.14 25.43
N PHE A 129 8.04 5.89 25.32
CA PHE A 129 8.39 5.03 26.47
C PHE A 129 9.60 5.54 27.29
N LYS A 130 10.10 6.77 27.05
CA LYS A 130 11.27 7.33 27.75
C LYS A 130 10.94 8.07 29.04
N GLU A 131 9.66 8.28 29.38
CA GLU A 131 9.25 9.00 30.60
C GLU A 131 8.54 8.13 31.65
N ALA A 132 8.64 6.81 31.55
CA ALA A 132 8.28 5.93 32.66
C ALA A 132 9.51 5.66 33.54
N LYS A 133 9.72 6.50 34.56
CA LYS A 133 10.58 6.23 35.72
C LYS A 133 9.89 6.68 37.00
#